data_AF-A0A1I8BM44-F1
#
_entry.id   AF-A0A1I8BM44-F1
#
_cell.length_a   1.000
_cell.length_b   1.000
_cell.length_c   1.000
_cell.angle_alpha   90.00
_cell.angle_beta   90.00
_cell.angle_gamma   90.00
#
_symmetry.space_group_name_H-M   'P 1'
#
loop_
_entity.id
_entity.type
_entity.pdbx_description
1 polymer ?
#
loop_
_entity_poly.entity_id
_entity_poly.type
_entity_poly.pdbx_seq_one_letter_code
_entity_poly.pdbx_strand_id
1 'polypeptide(L)'
;MIQTVRDFGSRGLSALDVVHESCLLNLFGKYCDLDQLEVAPILLKRGSTKIALYGIGSQRDDRLARAFSKRKIKFKRPEDDDWFYILVLHQNRPPRSKLRSTKSHVSFKCIPGFFDVIIWGHEHECLIDPDFRSFDVNGQNRSFYIIQPGSTVATALSTEEAKKKHIGIMSVHKKPFKLKKIELKTVRQLIIDELDLNESEPAAKVPKTTFRQKNMRDEQIIDAKIKQMLETVAGLFHYN
;
A
#
# COMPACT_ATOMS: atom_id res chain seq x y z
N MET A 1 8.54 -1.50 -12.83
CA MET A 1 7.80 -0.63 -11.89
C MET A 1 6.45 -0.30 -12.51
N ILE A 2 5.43 -0.07 -11.69
CA ILE A 2 4.10 0.35 -12.15
C ILE A 2 3.96 1.85 -12.00
N GLN A 3 3.25 2.51 -12.93
CA GLN A 3 2.98 3.94 -12.85
C GLN A 3 2.16 4.30 -11.61
N THR A 4 2.69 5.20 -10.78
CA THR A 4 2.06 5.65 -9.53
C THR A 4 1.61 7.11 -9.54
N VAL A 5 2.08 7.91 -10.52
CA VAL A 5 1.84 9.36 -10.59
C VAL A 5 1.28 9.77 -11.95
N ARG A 6 0.41 10.79 -11.91
CA ARG A 6 -0.21 11.42 -13.08
C ARG A 6 0.82 12.13 -13.97
N ASP A 7 0.44 12.16 -15.23
CA ASP A 7 1.15 12.74 -16.36
C ASP A 7 1.60 14.18 -16.15
N PHE A 8 2.84 14.47 -16.56
CA PHE A 8 3.36 15.83 -16.69
C PHE A 8 3.36 16.23 -18.17
N GLY A 9 2.52 17.20 -18.53
CA GLY A 9 2.52 17.84 -19.85
C GLY A 9 1.57 17.25 -20.89
N SER A 10 1.56 17.86 -22.08
CA SER A 10 0.60 17.61 -23.17
C SER A 10 0.69 16.23 -23.83
N ARG A 11 1.74 15.44 -23.53
CA ARG A 11 2.03 14.14 -24.15
C ARG A 11 1.79 12.92 -23.26
N GLY A 12 1.31 13.09 -22.02
CA GLY A 12 1.01 11.93 -21.17
C GLY A 12 2.26 11.19 -20.63
N LEU A 13 3.39 11.90 -20.48
CA LEU A 13 4.65 11.32 -20.00
C LEU A 13 4.79 11.52 -18.48
N SER A 14 5.37 10.55 -17.81
CA SER A 14 5.66 10.54 -16.37
C SER A 14 7.17 10.50 -16.14
N ALA A 15 7.61 10.79 -14.91
CA ALA A 15 9.02 10.64 -14.53
C ALA A 15 9.55 9.20 -14.76
N LEU A 16 8.67 8.20 -14.68
CA LEU A 16 9.03 6.81 -14.93
C LEU A 16 9.29 6.51 -16.40
N ASP A 17 8.69 7.26 -17.33
CA ASP A 17 8.98 7.12 -18.75
C ASP A 17 10.44 7.54 -19.01
N VAL A 18 10.91 8.64 -18.42
CA VAL A 18 12.31 9.10 -18.56
C VAL A 18 13.32 8.05 -18.07
N VAL A 19 13.07 7.45 -16.90
CA VAL A 19 13.99 6.45 -16.33
C VAL A 19 13.86 5.09 -17.05
N HIS A 20 12.72 4.84 -17.70
CA HIS A 20 12.53 3.68 -18.58
C HIS A 20 13.36 3.83 -19.87
N GLU A 21 13.28 5.00 -20.50
CA GLU A 21 14.08 5.35 -21.68
C GLU A 21 15.58 5.34 -21.39
N SER A 22 15.98 5.63 -20.14
CA SER A 22 17.39 5.49 -19.73
C SER A 22 17.83 4.05 -19.45
N CYS A 23 16.99 3.06 -19.75
CA CYS A 23 17.25 1.62 -19.53
C CYS A 23 17.55 1.22 -18.07
N LEU A 24 17.18 2.05 -17.09
CA LEU A 24 17.39 1.75 -15.66
C LEU A 24 16.19 1.03 -15.03
N LEU A 25 15.02 1.12 -15.67
CA LEU A 25 13.80 0.46 -15.21
C LEU A 25 12.95 -0.04 -16.39
N ASN A 26 12.09 -1.02 -16.12
CA ASN A 26 11.01 -1.41 -17.04
C ASN A 26 9.67 -0.90 -16.52
N LEU A 27 9.09 0.10 -17.20
CA LEU A 27 7.76 0.61 -16.90
C LEU A 27 6.70 -0.29 -17.55
N PHE A 28 5.70 -0.71 -16.78
CA PHE A 28 4.60 -1.54 -17.31
C PHE A 28 3.28 -1.22 -16.61
N GLY A 29 2.17 -1.71 -17.18
CA GLY A 29 0.83 -1.51 -16.64
C GLY A 29 0.29 -0.08 -16.79
N LYS A 30 0.85 0.71 -17.71
CA LYS A 30 0.33 2.04 -18.06
C LYS A 30 -0.86 1.89 -19.02
N TYR A 31 -1.97 2.53 -18.71
CA TYR A 31 -3.20 2.50 -19.52
C TYR A 31 -3.80 3.89 -19.65
N CYS A 32 -4.18 4.25 -20.87
CA CYS A 32 -4.78 5.55 -21.19
C CYS A 32 -6.32 5.51 -21.18
N ASP A 33 -6.90 4.37 -21.54
CA ASP A 33 -8.35 4.18 -21.61
C ASP A 33 -8.80 3.03 -20.69
N LEU A 34 -9.84 3.30 -19.90
CA LEU A 34 -10.45 2.34 -18.97
C LEU A 34 -11.73 1.72 -19.51
N ASP A 35 -12.30 2.24 -20.60
CA ASP A 35 -13.55 1.69 -21.13
C ASP A 35 -13.37 0.32 -21.79
N GLN A 36 -12.16 0.03 -22.30
CA GLN A 36 -11.74 -1.29 -22.78
C GLN A 36 -10.35 -1.67 -22.23
N LEU A 37 -10.26 -1.82 -20.90
CA LEU A 37 -9.00 -2.19 -20.26
C LEU A 37 -8.65 -3.67 -20.51
N GLU A 38 -7.67 -3.91 -21.38
CA GLU A 38 -7.09 -5.23 -21.61
C GLU A 38 -5.69 -5.33 -20.98
N VAL A 39 -5.53 -6.22 -20.01
CA VAL A 39 -4.30 -6.38 -19.23
C VAL A 39 -3.55 -7.62 -19.72
N ALA A 40 -2.41 -7.39 -20.37
CA ALA A 40 -1.50 -8.45 -20.80
C ALA A 40 -0.38 -8.68 -19.76
N PRO A 41 0.04 -9.93 -19.53
CA PRO A 41 1.15 -10.24 -18.63
C PRO A 41 2.51 -10.01 -19.29
N ILE A 42 3.49 -9.67 -18.45
CA ILE A 42 4.90 -9.92 -18.75
C ILE A 42 5.21 -11.37 -18.35
N LEU A 43 5.72 -12.15 -19.29
CA LEU A 43 6.06 -13.55 -19.08
C LEU A 43 7.54 -13.68 -18.73
N LEU A 44 7.81 -14.17 -17.52
CA LEU A 44 9.17 -14.38 -17.02
C LEU A 44 9.38 -15.87 -16.80
N LYS A 45 10.50 -16.40 -17.28
CA LYS A 45 10.87 -17.81 -17.07
C LYS A 45 12.29 -17.91 -16.54
N ARG A 46 12.47 -18.68 -15.46
CA ARG A 46 13.78 -19.05 -14.91
C ARG A 46 13.81 -20.55 -14.64
N GLY A 47 14.57 -21.28 -15.44
CA GLY A 47 14.59 -22.75 -15.40
C GLY A 47 13.18 -23.31 -15.64
N SER A 48 12.67 -24.08 -14.68
CA SER A 48 11.32 -24.65 -14.68
C SER A 48 10.24 -23.75 -14.07
N THR A 49 10.60 -22.60 -13.49
CA THR A 49 9.63 -21.66 -12.90
C THR A 49 9.20 -20.62 -13.92
N LYS A 50 7.88 -20.43 -14.05
CA LYS A 50 7.24 -19.47 -14.96
C LYS A 50 6.38 -18.50 -14.14
N ILE A 51 6.51 -17.19 -14.37
CA ILE A 51 5.77 -16.12 -13.71
C ILE A 51 5.04 -15.28 -14.77
N ALA A 52 3.74 -15.10 -14.58
CA ALA A 52 2.92 -14.19 -15.37
C ALA A 52 2.65 -12.94 -14.53
N LEU A 53 3.36 -11.85 -14.85
CA LEU A 53 3.32 -10.60 -14.10
C LEU A 53 2.37 -9.61 -14.76
N TYR A 54 1.25 -9.34 -14.11
CA TYR A 54 0.24 -8.37 -14.52
C TYR A 54 0.41 -7.08 -13.73
N GLY A 55 0.11 -5.96 -14.39
CA GLY A 55 0.18 -4.66 -13.77
C GLY A 55 -0.98 -3.77 -14.17
N ILE A 56 -1.53 -3.05 -13.19
CA ILE A 56 -2.42 -1.92 -13.41
C ILE A 56 -1.87 -0.71 -12.67
N GLY A 57 -1.44 0.27 -13.44
CA GLY A 57 -1.04 1.61 -13.01
C GLY A 57 -2.11 2.31 -12.20
N SER A 58 -1.72 3.39 -11.53
CA SER A 58 -2.68 4.23 -10.83
C SER A 58 -3.71 4.78 -11.83
N GLN A 59 -4.97 4.51 -11.53
CA GLN A 59 -6.14 4.96 -12.25
C GLN A 59 -7.07 5.70 -11.27
N ARG A 60 -8.03 6.46 -11.79
CA ARG A 60 -9.05 7.08 -10.93
C ARG A 60 -9.85 5.99 -10.23
N ASP A 61 -9.84 5.96 -8.90
CA ASP A 61 -10.36 4.83 -8.10
C ASP A 61 -11.79 4.45 -8.48
N ASP A 62 -12.67 5.44 -8.65
CA ASP A 62 -14.07 5.22 -9.00
C ASP A 62 -14.26 4.66 -10.41
N ARG A 63 -13.41 5.03 -11.36
CA ARG A 63 -13.46 4.48 -12.73
C ARG A 63 -12.98 3.03 -12.72
N LEU A 64 -11.86 2.75 -12.07
CA LEU A 64 -11.31 1.39 -12.02
C LEU A 64 -12.21 0.47 -11.20
N ALA A 65 -12.74 0.92 -10.06
CA ALA A 65 -13.69 0.16 -9.26
C ALA A 65 -14.98 -0.16 -10.04
N ARG A 66 -15.46 0.78 -10.87
CA ARG A 66 -16.58 0.56 -11.80
C ARG A 66 -16.22 -0.43 -12.89
N ALA A 67 -15.02 -0.35 -13.49
CA ALA A 67 -14.55 -1.28 -14.52
C ALA A 67 -14.47 -2.72 -13.99
N PHE A 68 -13.90 -2.92 -12.79
CA PHE A 68 -13.91 -4.20 -12.08
C PHE A 68 -15.34 -4.69 -11.79
N SER A 69 -16.19 -3.83 -11.23
CA SER A 69 -17.57 -4.21 -10.86
C SER A 69 -18.41 -4.60 -12.09
N LYS A 70 -18.23 -3.91 -13.21
CA LYS A 70 -18.89 -4.20 -14.49
C LYS A 70 -18.20 -5.28 -15.32
N ARG A 71 -17.14 -5.92 -14.80
CA ARG A 71 -16.32 -6.93 -15.52
C ARG A 71 -15.83 -6.44 -16.90
N LYS A 72 -15.53 -5.15 -17.03
CA LYS A 72 -15.00 -4.56 -18.27
C LYS A 72 -13.51 -4.84 -18.48
N ILE A 73 -12.81 -5.27 -17.43
CA ILE A 73 -11.37 -5.55 -17.48
C ILE A 73 -11.15 -6.96 -18.00
N LYS A 74 -10.40 -7.10 -19.09
CA LYS A 74 -10.04 -8.39 -19.69
C LYS A 74 -8.60 -8.71 -19.35
N PHE A 75 -8.35 -9.84 -18.72
CA PHE A 75 -6.99 -10.33 -18.46
C PHE A 75 -6.62 -11.36 -19.52
N LYS A 76 -5.61 -11.07 -20.35
CA LYS A 76 -5.07 -12.04 -21.30
C LYS A 76 -4.33 -13.12 -20.54
N ARG A 77 -4.70 -14.38 -20.73
CA ARG A 77 -4.00 -15.52 -20.11
C ARG A 77 -3.03 -16.14 -21.12
N PRO A 78 -1.84 -16.58 -20.68
CA PRO A 78 -0.99 -17.44 -21.49
C PRO A 78 -1.71 -18.75 -21.86
N GLU A 79 -1.27 -19.42 -22.91
CA GLU A 79 -1.86 -20.69 -23.36
C GLU A 79 -1.64 -21.84 -22.37
N ASP A 80 -0.48 -21.89 -21.70
CA ASP A 80 -0.20 -22.86 -20.63
C ASP A 80 -0.85 -22.44 -19.30
N ASP A 81 -1.20 -23.40 -18.43
CA ASP A 81 -1.69 -23.14 -17.07
C ASP A 81 -0.60 -23.14 -15.97
N ASP A 82 0.62 -23.56 -16.29
CA ASP A 82 1.74 -23.68 -15.35
C ASP A 82 2.47 -22.34 -15.11
N TRP A 83 1.72 -21.30 -14.76
CA TRP A 83 2.26 -19.98 -14.42
C TRP A 83 1.93 -19.61 -12.98
N PHE A 84 2.88 -18.96 -12.31
CA PHE A 84 2.60 -18.23 -11.08
C PHE A 84 2.12 -16.82 -11.42
N TYR A 85 0.87 -16.50 -11.09
CA TYR A 85 0.17 -15.29 -11.49
C TYR A 85 0.30 -14.20 -10.43
N ILE A 86 0.99 -13.11 -10.77
CA ILE A 86 1.15 -11.94 -9.89
C ILE A 86 0.39 -10.77 -10.50
N LEU A 87 -0.45 -10.12 -9.71
CA LEU A 87 -1.04 -8.82 -10.06
C LEU A 87 -0.45 -7.74 -9.18
N VAL A 88 0.04 -6.66 -9.78
CA VAL A 88 0.50 -5.48 -9.04
C VAL A 88 -0.47 -4.32 -9.32
N LEU A 89 -0.97 -3.69 -8.25
CA LEU A 89 -1.99 -2.63 -8.28
C LEU A 89 -1.53 -1.42 -7.47
N HIS A 90 -1.93 -0.23 -7.89
CA HIS A 90 -1.71 1.00 -7.12
C HIS A 90 -3.02 1.79 -6.96
N GLN A 91 -3.89 1.35 -6.04
CA GLN A 91 -5.24 1.90 -5.81
C GLN A 91 -5.61 1.95 -4.33
N ASN A 92 -6.58 2.77 -3.93
CA ASN A 92 -7.12 2.72 -2.58
C ASN A 92 -7.65 1.30 -2.25
N ARG A 93 -7.24 0.76 -1.10
CA ARG A 93 -7.70 -0.54 -0.56
C ARG A 93 -8.88 -0.37 0.41
N PRO A 94 -8.81 0.41 1.50
CA PRO A 94 -9.96 0.67 2.35
C PRO A 94 -10.87 1.75 1.72
N PRO A 95 -12.17 1.75 2.08
CA PRO A 95 -13.07 2.84 1.69
C PRO A 95 -12.67 4.15 2.37
N ARG A 96 -12.29 5.16 1.58
CA ARG A 96 -11.89 6.50 2.07
C ARG A 96 -13.06 7.46 2.27
N SER A 97 -14.19 7.24 1.61
CA SER A 97 -15.36 8.13 1.69
C SER A 97 -16.64 7.32 1.81
N LYS A 98 -17.47 7.66 2.79
CA LYS A 98 -18.85 7.16 2.97
C LYS A 98 -19.89 8.03 2.26
N LEU A 99 -19.51 9.23 1.81
CA LEU A 99 -20.41 10.28 1.29
C LEU A 99 -20.63 10.19 -0.23
N ARG A 100 -19.73 9.58 -1.00
CA ARG A 100 -19.89 9.41 -2.45
C ARG A 100 -20.48 8.04 -2.78
N SER A 101 -21.51 8.02 -3.62
CA SER A 101 -22.12 6.80 -4.17
C SER A 101 -21.17 5.99 -5.06
N THR A 102 -20.14 6.63 -5.61
CA THR A 102 -19.08 5.97 -6.38
C THR A 102 -18.04 5.36 -5.45
N LYS A 103 -17.78 4.05 -5.58
CA LYS A 103 -16.73 3.34 -4.83
C LYS A 103 -15.40 4.10 -4.92
N SER A 104 -14.84 4.47 -3.78
CA SER A 104 -13.55 5.19 -3.67
C SER A 104 -12.35 4.25 -3.54
N HIS A 105 -12.56 2.95 -3.75
CA HIS A 105 -11.56 1.90 -3.56
C HIS A 105 -11.88 0.71 -4.47
N VAL A 106 -10.87 -0.12 -4.76
CA VAL A 106 -11.05 -1.39 -5.46
C VAL A 106 -11.30 -2.48 -4.44
N SER A 107 -12.46 -3.14 -4.51
CA SER A 107 -12.72 -4.31 -3.68
C SER A 107 -11.96 -5.51 -4.22
N PHE A 108 -11.15 -6.17 -3.38
CA PHE A 108 -10.44 -7.39 -3.75
C PHE A 108 -11.39 -8.50 -4.24
N LYS A 109 -12.67 -8.49 -3.82
CA LYS A 109 -13.67 -9.46 -4.28
C LYS A 109 -13.94 -9.40 -5.79
N CYS A 110 -13.66 -8.26 -6.42
CA CYS A 110 -13.82 -8.11 -7.86
C CYS A 110 -12.61 -8.64 -8.66
N ILE A 111 -11.49 -8.95 -7.99
CA ILE A 111 -10.29 -9.49 -8.64
C ILE A 111 -10.56 -10.97 -9.02
N PRO A 112 -10.17 -11.40 -10.24
CA PRO A 112 -10.27 -12.81 -10.64
C PRO A 112 -9.50 -13.75 -9.69
N GLY A 113 -10.05 -14.95 -9.46
CA GLY A 113 -9.45 -15.93 -8.54
C GLY A 113 -8.28 -16.74 -9.13
N PHE A 114 -7.82 -16.46 -10.36
CA PHE A 114 -6.68 -17.17 -10.95
C PHE A 114 -5.33 -16.60 -10.53
N PHE A 115 -5.31 -15.42 -9.89
CA PHE A 115 -4.09 -14.84 -9.36
C PHE A 115 -3.62 -15.62 -8.13
N ASP A 116 -2.32 -15.80 -7.98
CA ASP A 116 -1.74 -16.42 -6.77
C ASP A 116 -1.44 -15.32 -5.72
N VAL A 117 -0.88 -14.19 -6.17
CA VAL A 117 -0.45 -13.07 -5.32
C VAL A 117 -0.87 -11.73 -5.92
N ILE A 118 -1.41 -10.86 -5.06
CA ILE A 118 -1.71 -9.47 -5.34
C ILE A 118 -0.76 -8.58 -4.54
N ILE A 119 0.05 -7.77 -5.22
CA ILE A 119 0.89 -6.74 -4.59
C ILE A 119 0.12 -5.41 -4.63
N TRP A 120 -0.26 -4.91 -3.45
CA TRP A 120 -1.05 -3.70 -3.29
C TRP A 120 -0.15 -2.52 -2.89
N GLY A 121 0.14 -1.62 -3.82
CA GLY A 121 1.23 -0.64 -3.70
C GLY A 121 0.84 0.79 -3.34
N HIS A 122 -0.45 1.12 -3.21
CA HIS A 122 -0.87 2.50 -2.91
C HIS A 122 -0.92 2.82 -1.42
N GLU A 123 -1.26 1.83 -0.59
CA GLU A 123 -1.38 2.05 0.85
C GLU A 123 0.01 2.15 1.48
N HIS A 124 0.20 3.16 2.32
CA HIS A 124 1.49 3.45 2.97
C HIS A 124 1.70 2.66 4.27
N GLU A 125 0.62 2.13 4.83
CA GLU A 125 0.66 1.22 5.97
C GLU A 125 1.41 -0.06 5.59
N CYS A 126 2.45 -0.38 6.35
CA CYS A 126 3.25 -1.59 6.12
C CYS A 126 2.53 -2.83 6.66
N LEU A 127 1.86 -3.57 5.78
CA LEU A 127 1.25 -4.88 6.03
C LEU A 127 1.93 -5.92 5.11
N ILE A 128 3.25 -6.07 5.28
CA ILE A 128 4.12 -6.83 4.38
C ILE A 128 3.87 -8.35 4.45
N ASP A 129 3.39 -8.87 5.58
CA ASP A 129 3.13 -10.29 5.75
C ASP A 129 1.98 -10.74 4.81
N PRO A 130 2.11 -11.87 4.08
CA PRO A 130 1.09 -12.30 3.12
C PRO A 130 -0.27 -12.57 3.79
N ASP A 131 -1.29 -11.83 3.38
CA ASP A 131 -2.66 -11.92 3.87
C ASP A 131 -3.47 -12.86 2.97
N PHE A 132 -3.66 -14.10 3.40
CA PHE A 132 -4.44 -15.10 2.66
C PHE A 132 -5.93 -14.74 2.69
N ARG A 133 -6.52 -14.57 1.50
CA ARG A 133 -7.95 -14.33 1.34
C ARG A 133 -8.57 -15.53 0.65
N SER A 134 -9.66 -16.04 1.23
CA SER A 134 -10.54 -17.04 0.63
C SER A 134 -11.97 -16.55 0.74
N PHE A 135 -12.71 -16.53 -0.37
CA PHE A 135 -14.07 -16.00 -0.43
C PHE A 135 -14.85 -16.56 -1.61
N ASP A 136 -16.17 -16.67 -1.45
CA ASP A 136 -17.09 -17.04 -2.54
C ASP A 136 -17.63 -15.79 -3.23
N VAL A 137 -17.69 -15.83 -4.56
CA VAL A 137 -18.42 -14.85 -5.38
C VAL A 137 -19.28 -15.60 -6.40
N ASN A 138 -20.59 -15.61 -6.18
CA ASN A 138 -21.57 -16.27 -7.05
C ASN A 138 -21.27 -17.76 -7.27
N GLY A 139 -20.91 -18.50 -6.21
CA GLY A 139 -20.62 -19.93 -6.29
C GLY A 139 -19.22 -20.27 -6.84
N GLN A 140 -18.36 -19.26 -7.03
CA GLN A 140 -16.96 -19.44 -7.39
C GLN A 140 -16.08 -19.12 -6.18
N ASN A 141 -15.47 -20.16 -5.60
CA ASN A 141 -14.43 -20.01 -4.60
C ASN A 141 -13.19 -19.37 -5.22
N ARG A 142 -12.73 -18.28 -4.61
CA ARG A 142 -11.52 -17.56 -5.00
C ARG A 142 -10.58 -17.50 -3.82
N SER A 143 -9.31 -17.74 -4.08
CA SER A 143 -8.27 -17.58 -3.06
C SER A 143 -6.99 -17.02 -3.66
N PHE A 144 -6.36 -16.11 -2.92
CA PHE A 144 -5.06 -15.54 -3.25
C PHE A 144 -4.47 -14.84 -2.03
N TYR A 145 -3.18 -14.54 -2.08
CA TYR A 145 -2.51 -13.74 -1.06
C TYR A 145 -2.49 -12.27 -1.46
N ILE A 146 -2.75 -11.38 -0.51
CA ILE A 146 -2.52 -9.94 -0.68
C ILE A 146 -1.26 -9.57 0.11
N ILE A 147 -0.33 -8.88 -0.54
CA ILE A 147 0.86 -8.32 0.10
C ILE A 147 0.77 -6.80 -0.06
N GLN A 148 0.81 -6.06 1.05
CA GLN A 148 0.78 -4.60 1.05
C GLN A 148 2.08 -4.09 1.68
N PRO A 149 3.13 -3.85 0.88
CA PRO A 149 4.46 -3.53 1.42
C PRO A 149 4.52 -2.26 2.28
N GLY A 150 3.63 -1.30 2.03
CA GLY A 150 3.71 0.04 2.59
C GLY A 150 4.67 0.94 1.83
N SER A 151 4.78 2.19 2.28
CA SER A 151 5.74 3.16 1.78
C SER A 151 7.14 2.91 2.35
N THR A 152 8.17 3.47 1.71
CA THR A 152 9.55 3.50 2.24
C THR A 152 9.85 4.75 3.05
N VAL A 153 8.88 5.67 3.16
CA VAL A 153 9.00 6.95 3.88
C VAL A 153 7.62 7.35 4.42
N ALA A 154 7.60 7.98 5.60
CA ALA A 154 6.39 8.59 6.12
C ALA A 154 6.09 9.90 5.38
N THR A 155 4.94 9.96 4.72
CA THR A 155 4.48 11.15 3.99
C THR A 155 3.37 11.90 4.72
N ALA A 156 2.74 11.26 5.71
CA ALA A 156 1.78 11.85 6.64
C ALA A 156 2.09 11.41 8.08
N LEU A 157 1.69 12.24 9.05
CA LEU A 157 1.76 11.92 10.47
C LEU A 157 0.50 11.16 10.88
N SER A 158 0.42 9.87 10.52
CA SER A 158 -0.69 9.00 10.88
C SER A 158 -0.21 7.70 11.54
N THR A 159 -1.05 7.10 12.38
CA THR A 159 -0.72 5.86 13.10
C THR A 159 -0.37 4.70 12.15
N GLU A 160 -0.96 4.70 10.95
CA GLU A 160 -0.63 3.74 9.90
C GLU A 160 0.77 3.96 9.30
N GLU A 161 1.18 5.22 9.14
CA GLU A 161 2.50 5.62 8.66
C GLU A 161 3.60 5.37 9.71
N ALA A 162 3.26 5.36 11.00
CA ALA A 162 4.16 5.09 12.13
C ALA A 162 4.62 3.62 12.22
N LYS A 163 3.94 2.69 11.54
CA LYS A 163 4.36 1.28 11.53
C LYS A 163 5.76 1.14 10.91
N LYS A 164 6.58 0.26 11.49
CA LYS A 164 7.92 -0.07 10.97
C LYS A 164 7.84 -0.47 9.50
N LYS A 165 8.63 0.20 8.66
CA LYS A 165 8.63 -0.02 7.21
C LYS A 165 9.52 -1.21 6.84
N HIS A 166 9.06 -2.01 5.89
CA HIS A 166 9.75 -3.22 5.46
C HIS A 166 9.79 -3.31 3.94
N ILE A 167 10.73 -4.11 3.44
CA ILE A 167 10.68 -4.67 2.09
C ILE A 167 10.52 -6.19 2.18
N GLY A 168 10.10 -6.81 1.08
CA GLY A 168 9.96 -8.25 0.97
C GLY A 168 10.86 -8.82 -0.12
N ILE A 169 11.60 -9.88 0.21
CA ILE A 169 12.24 -10.75 -0.79
C ILE A 169 11.29 -11.92 -1.03
N MET A 170 10.68 -11.96 -2.21
CA MET A 170 9.79 -13.03 -2.62
C MET A 170 10.54 -14.08 -3.44
N SER A 171 10.53 -15.31 -2.97
CA SER A 171 11.09 -16.47 -3.67
C SER A 171 9.96 -17.35 -4.17
N VAL A 172 9.86 -17.52 -5.48
CA VAL A 172 8.86 -18.39 -6.14
C VAL A 172 9.58 -19.59 -6.73
N HIS A 173 9.06 -20.79 -6.50
CA HIS A 173 9.52 -22.00 -7.17
C HIS A 173 8.31 -22.77 -7.71
N LYS A 174 8.15 -22.78 -9.02
CA LYS A 174 6.92 -23.25 -9.70
C LYS A 174 5.69 -22.48 -9.18
N LYS A 175 4.90 -23.08 -8.28
CA LYS A 175 3.68 -22.53 -7.68
C LYS A 175 3.84 -22.02 -6.24
N PRO A 176 4.51 -22.71 -5.30
CA PRO A 176 4.71 -22.16 -3.96
C PRO A 176 5.61 -20.93 -3.98
N PHE A 177 5.35 -20.01 -3.06
CA PHE A 177 6.20 -18.86 -2.79
C PHE A 177 6.51 -18.73 -1.29
N LYS A 178 7.62 -18.06 -0.99
CA LYS A 178 8.01 -17.65 0.36
C LYS A 178 8.35 -16.16 0.32
N LEU A 179 7.87 -15.42 1.31
CA LEU A 179 8.23 -14.01 1.50
C LEU A 179 9.12 -13.87 2.73
N LYS A 180 10.35 -13.35 2.55
CA LYS A 180 11.23 -12.94 3.64
C LYS A 180 11.11 -11.43 3.81
N LYS A 181 10.53 -10.97 4.92
CA LYS A 181 10.50 -9.54 5.27
C LYS A 181 11.84 -9.04 5.80
N ILE A 182 12.20 -7.81 5.46
CA ILE A 182 13.41 -7.13 5.90
C ILE A 182 13.03 -5.72 6.35
N GLU A 183 13.33 -5.39 7.60
CA GLU A 183 13.11 -4.04 8.16
C GLU A 183 14.07 -3.03 7.51
N LEU A 184 13.53 -1.87 7.13
CA LEU A 184 14.34 -0.77 6.58
C LEU A 184 14.96 0.04 7.71
N LYS A 185 16.29 0.01 7.81
CA LYS A 185 17.05 0.65 8.90
C LYS A 185 17.24 2.16 8.73
N THR A 186 17.07 2.69 7.52
CA THR A 186 17.35 4.10 7.19
C THR A 186 16.11 5.00 7.24
N VAL A 187 14.93 4.42 7.53
CA VAL A 187 13.69 5.19 7.61
C VAL A 187 13.69 6.01 8.90
N ARG A 188 13.41 7.31 8.78
CA ARG A 188 13.24 8.19 9.95
C ARG A 188 12.10 7.65 10.81
N GLN A 189 12.38 7.43 12.10
CA GLN A 189 11.37 6.96 13.04
C GLN A 189 10.24 7.97 13.17
N LEU A 190 9.02 7.46 13.22
CA LEU A 190 7.79 8.21 13.48
C LEU A 190 7.08 7.48 14.62
N ILE A 191 6.95 8.15 15.76
CA ILE A 191 6.07 7.70 16.85
C ILE A 191 4.90 8.66 16.94
N ILE A 192 3.71 8.10 17.03
CA ILE A 192 2.46 8.83 17.21
C ILE A 192 1.77 8.22 18.41
N ASP A 193 1.25 9.10 19.26
CA ASP A 193 0.47 8.73 20.43
C ASP A 193 -0.65 9.76 20.60
N GLU A 194 -1.72 9.37 21.28
CA GLU A 194 -2.87 10.22 21.58
C GLU A 194 -2.94 10.46 23.09
N LEU A 195 -3.20 11.69 23.49
CA LEU A 195 -3.25 12.10 24.89
C LEU A 195 -4.55 12.86 25.13
N ASP A 196 -5.44 12.27 25.94
CA ASP A 196 -6.59 12.99 26.49
C ASP A 196 -6.17 13.70 27.79
N LEU A 197 -6.23 15.03 27.78
CA LEU A 197 -5.87 15.84 28.94
C LEU A 197 -6.90 15.73 30.09
N ASN A 198 -8.14 15.33 29.79
CA ASN A 198 -9.19 15.17 30.81
C ASN A 198 -8.94 13.96 31.71
N GLU A 199 -8.30 12.92 31.17
CA GLU A 199 -7.99 11.67 31.88
C GLU A 199 -6.65 11.73 32.63
N SER A 200 -5.93 12.85 32.56
CA SER A 200 -4.68 13.04 33.29
C SER A 200 -4.93 13.23 34.79
N GLU A 201 -4.08 12.67 35.66
CA GLU A 201 -4.14 12.92 37.11
C GLU A 201 -2.94 13.76 37.60
N PRO A 202 -3.18 14.90 38.28
CA PRO A 202 -4.45 15.63 38.34
C PRO A 202 -4.80 16.28 37.00
N ALA A 203 -6.10 16.40 36.71
CA ALA A 203 -6.60 16.88 35.42
C ALA A 203 -6.10 18.29 35.10
N ALA A 204 -5.62 18.48 33.87
CA ALA A 204 -5.25 19.80 33.37
C ALA A 204 -6.52 20.65 33.18
N LYS A 205 -6.67 21.71 33.98
CA LYS A 205 -7.78 22.66 33.84
C LYS A 205 -7.46 23.70 32.77
N VAL A 206 -8.37 23.91 31.83
CA VAL A 206 -8.27 24.99 30.85
C VAL A 206 -8.32 26.35 31.58
N PRO A 207 -7.35 27.26 31.37
CA PRO A 207 -7.37 28.59 31.99
C PRO A 207 -8.62 29.37 31.56
N LYS A 208 -9.30 30.01 32.52
CA LYS A 208 -10.45 30.90 32.22
C LYS A 208 -10.02 32.28 31.69
N THR A 209 -8.73 32.56 31.66
CA THR A 209 -8.13 33.84 31.25
C THR A 209 -7.52 33.72 29.86
N THR A 210 -7.57 34.82 29.09
CA THR A 210 -6.90 34.93 27.78
C THR A 210 -5.38 34.98 27.87
N PHE A 211 -4.85 35.35 29.04
CA PHE A 211 -3.42 35.29 29.32
C PHE A 211 -3.02 33.88 29.76
N ARG A 212 -2.10 33.26 29.00
CA ARG A 212 -1.53 31.93 29.28
C ARG A 212 -0.13 32.10 29.88
N GLN A 213 0.06 31.62 31.11
CA GLN A 213 1.38 31.53 31.72
C GLN A 213 2.16 30.37 31.07
N LYS A 214 3.49 30.48 30.99
CA LYS A 214 4.36 29.36 30.56
C LYS A 214 4.46 28.31 31.67
N ASN A 215 4.76 27.07 31.29
CA ASN A 215 4.94 25.90 32.16
C ASN A 215 3.68 25.51 32.95
N MET A 216 2.51 25.73 32.36
CA MET A 216 1.23 25.28 32.91
C MET A 216 1.14 23.75 32.93
N ARG A 217 0.17 23.21 33.68
CA ARG A 217 0.09 21.75 33.92
C ARG A 217 -0.07 20.93 32.63
N ASP A 218 -0.85 21.42 31.68
CA ASP A 218 -1.00 20.81 30.35
C ASP A 218 0.34 20.73 29.61
N GLU A 219 1.13 21.81 29.62
CA GLU A 219 2.49 21.83 29.03
C GLU A 219 3.40 20.81 29.71
N GLN A 220 3.37 20.71 31.05
CA GLN A 220 4.17 19.73 31.78
C GLN A 220 3.81 18.28 31.42
N ILE A 221 2.53 17.98 31.25
CA ILE A 221 2.07 16.63 30.87
C ILE A 221 2.49 16.32 29.43
N ILE A 222 2.33 17.26 28.51
CA ILE A 222 2.76 17.11 27.10
C ILE A 222 4.28 16.92 27.04
N ASP A 223 5.06 17.74 27.75
CA ASP A 223 6.52 17.62 27.79
C ASP A 223 6.98 16.28 28.37
N ALA A 224 6.34 15.81 29.44
CA ALA A 224 6.61 14.49 30.02
C ALA A 224 6.31 13.37 29.03
N LYS A 225 5.19 13.46 28.30
CA LYS A 225 4.81 12.49 27.27
C LYS A 225 5.80 12.48 26.12
N ILE A 226 6.21 13.64 25.62
CA ILE A 226 7.22 13.76 24.55
C ILE A 226 8.55 13.15 25.01
N LYS A 227 9.01 13.44 26.23
CA LYS A 227 10.24 12.84 26.79
C LYS A 227 10.14 11.33 26.86
N GLN A 228 9.03 10.79 27.36
CA GLN A 228 8.78 9.34 27.40
C GLN A 228 8.84 8.71 25.99
N MET A 229 8.24 9.37 24.99
CA MET A 229 8.28 8.89 23.60
C MET A 229 9.71 8.90 23.04
N LEU A 230 10.48 9.96 23.31
CA LEU A 230 11.89 10.06 22.90
C LEU A 230 12.78 9.02 23.60
N GLU A 231 12.56 8.74 24.88
CA GLU A 231 13.25 7.68 25.62
C GLU A 231 12.94 6.30 25.06
N THR A 232 11.69 6.05 24.68
CA THR A 232 11.27 4.81 24.02
C THR A 232 12.02 4.61 22.69
N VAL A 233 12.16 5.67 21.88
CA VAL A 233 12.99 5.67 20.66
C VAL A 233 14.45 5.39 20.99
N ALA A 234 15.01 6.10 21.97
CA ALA A 234 16.42 5.98 22.35
C ALA A 234 16.76 4.57 22.86
N GLY A 235 15.88 3.97 23.67
CA GLY A 235 16.03 2.61 24.18
C GLY A 235 16.07 1.53 23.09
N LEU A 236 15.35 1.75 21.98
CA LEU A 236 15.40 0.84 20.82
C LEU A 236 16.78 0.79 20.14
N PHE A 237 17.62 1.80 20.32
CA PHE A 237 18.99 1.81 19.78
C PHE A 237 20.00 1.04 20.65
N HIS A 238 19.72 0.83 21.94
CA HIS A 238 20.64 0.13 22.85
C HIS A 238 20.50 -1.41 22.82
N TYR A 239 19.46 -1.94 22.16
CA TYR A 239 19.18 -3.38 22.05
C TYR A 239 19.36 -3.97 20.63
N ASN A 240 19.92 -3.21 19.68
CA ASN A 240 20.25 -3.67 18.32
C ASN A 240 21.75 -3.58 18.06
#